data_AF-A0A2V6G0M6-F1
#
_entry.id   AF-A0A2V6G0M6-F1
#
_cell.length_a   1.000
_cell.length_b   1.000
_cell.length_c   1.000
_cell.angle_alpha   90.00
_cell.angle_beta   90.00
_cell.angle_gamma   90.00
#
_symmetry.space_group_name_H-M   'P 1'
#
loop_
_entity.id
_entity.type
_entity.pdbx_description
1 polymer ?
#
loop_
_entity_poly.entity_id
_entity_poly.type
_entity_poly.pdbx_seq_one_letter_code
_entity_poly.pdbx_strand_id
1 'polypeptide(L)'
;MLTAAGSFAQGPPPPPPGLYHKYKGGTPGVRDRWSALPPDERQVFTRNAERWLRMSPQEQQVLREREKLYRKQLQKEAERTLRQSGLQLDRDARERFENRYWLERRKMERDLRKEIEARRQQQLPALSERLRSEFQARQAPGARSSSTPAAPRH
;
A
#
# COMPACT_ATOMS: atom_id res chain seq x y z
N MET A 1 -29.67 6.66 4.63
CA MET A 1 -28.47 6.78 3.80
C MET A 1 -27.25 6.92 4.69
N LEU A 2 -26.42 5.88 4.81
CA LEU A 2 -25.12 5.93 5.47
C LEU A 2 -24.17 4.98 4.72
N THR A 3 -23.48 5.49 3.71
CA THR A 3 -22.39 4.77 3.05
C THR A 3 -21.11 4.96 3.87
N ALA A 4 -20.83 4.01 4.74
CA ALA A 4 -19.50 3.83 5.33
C ALA A 4 -18.58 3.27 4.25
N ALA A 5 -17.90 4.15 3.51
CA ALA A 5 -16.82 3.75 2.62
C ALA A 5 -15.63 3.28 3.47
N GLY A 6 -15.45 1.96 3.55
CA GLY A 6 -14.29 1.32 4.16
C GLY A 6 -13.00 1.84 3.53
N SER A 7 -12.29 2.70 4.25
CA SER A 7 -10.95 3.17 3.90
C SER A 7 -9.92 2.07 4.22
N PHE A 8 -9.94 0.98 3.47
CA PHE A 8 -8.91 -0.07 3.53
C PHE A 8 -8.25 -0.20 2.15
N ALA A 9 -7.32 0.70 1.80
CA ALA A 9 -6.38 0.46 0.68
C ALA A 9 -5.22 1.46 0.53
N GLN A 10 -5.02 2.42 1.43
CA GLN A 10 -3.79 3.21 1.42
C GLN A 10 -2.97 2.88 2.66
N GLY A 11 -2.12 1.86 2.53
CA GLY A 11 -0.91 1.79 3.34
C GLY A 11 -0.19 3.15 3.29
N PRO A 12 0.65 3.47 4.30
CA PRO A 12 1.32 4.76 4.36
C PRO A 12 1.90 5.10 2.98
N PRO A 13 1.64 6.31 2.43
CA PRO A 13 2.17 6.66 1.13
C PRO A 13 3.69 6.44 1.17
N PRO A 14 4.30 5.83 0.14
CA PRO A 14 5.74 5.88 0.04
C PRO A 14 6.14 7.36 0.13
N PRO A 15 7.21 7.71 0.86
CA PRO A 15 7.66 9.09 0.90
C PRO A 15 7.81 9.62 -0.53
N PRO A 16 7.67 10.93 -0.72
CA PRO A 16 7.99 11.54 -2.00
C PRO A 16 9.34 11.01 -2.47
N PRO A 17 9.51 10.60 -3.75
CA PRO A 17 10.80 10.13 -4.24
C PRO A 17 11.82 11.28 -4.22
N GLY A 18 12.45 11.51 -3.07
CA GLY A 18 13.16 12.77 -2.83
C GLY A 18 14.07 12.86 -1.61
N LEU A 19 14.20 11.80 -0.78
CA LEU A 19 15.28 11.73 0.22
C LEU A 19 16.23 10.56 -0.08
N TYR A 20 16.48 10.31 -1.37
CA TYR A 20 17.47 9.34 -1.82
C TYR A 20 18.81 10.05 -1.98
N HIS A 21 19.65 9.89 -0.94
CA HIS A 21 21.10 9.87 -0.98
C HIS A 21 21.85 11.12 -1.49
N LYS A 22 22.78 11.53 -0.64
CA LYS A 22 23.85 12.49 -0.88
C LYS A 22 24.84 11.89 -1.89
N TYR A 23 24.52 11.92 -3.18
CA TYR A 23 25.49 11.65 -4.25
C TYR A 23 26.27 12.93 -4.56
N LYS A 24 27.61 12.83 -4.60
CA LYS A 24 28.52 13.86 -5.12
C LYS A 24 28.51 13.90 -6.66
N GLY A 25 27.32 13.94 -7.26
CA GLY A 25 27.09 14.07 -8.69
C GLY A 25 25.62 14.41 -8.89
N GLY A 26 25.34 15.63 -9.35
CA GLY A 26 24.06 16.34 -9.20
C GLY A 26 22.83 15.46 -9.40
N THR A 27 22.07 15.25 -8.33
CA THR A 27 20.73 14.70 -8.42
C THR A 27 19.82 15.74 -9.08
N PRO A 28 19.00 15.37 -10.07
CA PRO A 28 17.95 16.26 -10.57
C PRO A 28 17.13 16.73 -9.38
N GLY A 29 16.93 18.05 -9.28
CA GLY A 29 16.23 18.66 -8.17
C GLY A 29 14.81 18.10 -8.04
N VAL A 30 14.16 18.32 -6.91
CA VAL A 30 12.75 17.94 -6.70
C VAL A 30 11.88 18.43 -7.88
N ARG A 31 12.22 19.61 -8.44
CA ARG A 31 11.59 20.21 -9.62
C ARG A 31 11.76 19.38 -10.91
N ASP A 32 12.95 18.84 -11.15
CA ASP A 32 13.23 18.05 -12.36
C ASP A 32 12.53 16.68 -12.28
N ARG A 33 12.53 16.08 -11.09
CA ARG A 33 11.82 14.81 -10.82
C ARG A 33 10.31 14.97 -10.95
N TRP A 34 9.75 16.07 -10.44
CA TRP A 34 8.33 16.41 -10.60
C TRP A 34 7.94 16.53 -12.07
N SER A 35 8.78 17.22 -12.86
CA SER A 35 8.55 17.43 -14.29
C SER A 35 8.67 16.13 -15.11
N ALA A 36 9.38 15.12 -14.60
CA ALA A 36 9.51 13.81 -15.22
C ALA A 36 8.35 12.83 -14.88
N LEU A 37 7.49 13.13 -13.89
CA LEU A 37 6.36 12.27 -13.55
C LEU A 37 5.24 12.36 -14.59
N PRO A 38 4.56 11.24 -14.92
CA PRO A 38 3.30 11.27 -15.69
C PRO A 38 2.23 12.14 -15.01
N PRO A 39 1.29 12.74 -15.75
CA PRO A 39 0.27 13.64 -15.19
C PRO A 39 -0.54 13.03 -14.03
N ASP A 40 -0.93 11.76 -14.13
CA ASP A 40 -1.69 11.07 -13.09
C ASP A 40 -0.88 10.89 -11.79
N GLU A 41 0.43 10.63 -11.93
CA GLU A 41 1.34 10.47 -10.78
C GLU A 41 1.59 11.81 -10.08
N ARG A 42 1.62 12.91 -10.84
CA ARG A 42 1.72 14.26 -10.28
C ARG A 42 0.53 14.56 -9.36
N GLN A 43 -0.70 14.22 -9.77
CA GLN A 43 -1.87 14.42 -8.92
C GLN A 43 -1.81 13.61 -7.63
N VAL A 44 -1.41 12.33 -7.72
CA VAL A 44 -1.25 11.48 -6.53
C VAL A 44 -0.19 12.07 -5.59
N PHE A 45 0.93 12.55 -6.14
CA PHE A 45 1.98 13.19 -5.36
C PHE A 45 1.48 14.46 -4.66
N THR A 46 0.76 15.35 -5.35
CA THR A 46 0.18 16.56 -4.75
C THR A 46 -0.76 16.21 -3.60
N ARG A 47 -1.70 15.28 -3.81
CA ARG A 47 -2.63 14.84 -2.75
C ARG A 47 -1.90 14.28 -1.53
N ASN A 48 -0.85 13.49 -1.75
CA ASN A 48 -0.05 12.93 -0.66
C ASN A 48 0.76 14.01 0.07
N ALA A 49 1.30 14.99 -0.65
CA ALA A 49 2.05 16.11 -0.06
C ALA A 49 1.13 17.00 0.79
N GLU A 50 -0.07 17.32 0.29
CA GLU A 50 -1.09 18.05 1.05
C GLU A 50 -1.49 17.28 2.32
N ARG A 51 -1.71 15.97 2.20
CA ARG A 51 -2.01 15.12 3.35
C ARG A 51 -0.89 15.16 4.39
N TRP A 52 0.37 15.07 3.94
CA TRP A 52 1.53 15.14 4.81
C TRP A 52 1.62 16.48 5.56
N LEU A 53 1.41 17.59 4.87
CA LEU A 53 1.43 18.93 5.49
C LEU A 53 0.32 19.13 6.52
N ARG A 54 -0.79 18.41 6.38
CA ARG A 54 -1.91 18.43 7.33
C ARG A 54 -1.72 17.47 8.52
N MET A 55 -0.76 16.55 8.47
CA MET A 55 -0.49 15.61 9.57
C MET A 55 0.21 16.29 10.74
N SER A 56 -0.11 15.86 11.96
CA SER A 56 0.59 16.26 13.17
C SER A 56 2.06 15.80 13.14
N PRO A 57 2.96 16.46 13.90
CA PRO A 57 4.35 16.03 14.01
C PRO A 57 4.52 14.57 14.47
N GLN A 58 3.64 14.09 15.35
CA GLN A 58 3.65 12.72 15.87
C GLN A 58 3.28 11.71 14.77
N GLU A 59 2.23 12.00 14.00
CA GLU A 59 1.85 11.15 12.85
C GLU A 59 2.97 11.11 11.80
N GLN A 60 3.57 12.27 11.51
CA GLN A 60 4.71 12.34 10.61
C GLN A 60 5.89 11.49 11.13
N GLN A 61 6.16 11.51 12.43
CA GLN A 61 7.24 10.73 13.04
C GLN A 61 7.00 9.22 12.88
N VAL A 62 5.80 8.74 13.17
CA VAL A 62 5.43 7.33 12.98
C VAL A 62 5.65 6.88 11.53
N LEU A 63 5.29 7.74 10.56
CA LEU A 63 5.51 7.44 9.15
C LEU A 63 6.99 7.44 8.77
N ARG A 64 7.80 8.36 9.30
CA ARG A 64 9.26 8.35 9.10
C ARG A 64 9.91 7.09 9.64
N GLU A 65 9.47 6.62 10.81
CA GLU A 65 9.99 5.39 11.41
C GLU A 65 9.63 4.15 10.60
N ARG A 66 8.37 4.05 10.16
CA ARG A 66 7.94 3.00 9.23
C ARG A 66 8.75 3.01 7.95
N GLU A 67 8.98 4.18 7.38
CA GLU A 67 9.80 4.32 6.17
C GLU A 67 11.25 3.89 6.42
N LYS A 68 11.84 4.25 7.57
CA LYS A 68 13.20 3.82 7.93
C LYS A 68 13.31 2.29 8.01
N LEU A 69 12.31 1.62 8.57
CA LEU A 69 12.27 0.16 8.63
C LEU A 69 12.12 -0.45 7.24
N TYR A 70 11.21 0.09 6.43
CA TYR A 70 10.99 -0.34 5.05
C TYR A 70 12.28 -0.22 4.21
N ARG A 71 12.97 0.92 4.29
CA ARG A 71 14.27 1.12 3.60
C ARG A 71 15.31 0.10 3.98
N LYS A 72 15.42 -0.23 5.27
CA LYS A 72 16.37 -1.26 5.75
C LYS A 72 16.03 -2.64 5.19
N GLN A 73 14.75 -2.98 5.11
CA GLN A 73 14.31 -4.25 4.52
C GLN A 73 14.65 -4.32 3.03
N LEU A 74 14.34 -3.25 2.28
CA LEU A 74 14.65 -3.16 0.86
C LEU A 74 16.15 -3.25 0.57
N GLN A 75 17.00 -2.62 1.38
CA GLN A 75 18.45 -2.72 1.24
C GLN A 75 18.91 -4.17 1.41
N LYS A 76 18.45 -4.86 2.47
CA LYS A 76 18.78 -6.27 2.70
C LYS A 76 18.33 -7.16 1.54
N GLU A 77 17.19 -6.86 0.91
CA GLU A 77 16.70 -7.63 -0.23
C GLU A 77 17.50 -7.39 -1.50
N ALA A 78 17.88 -6.13 -1.78
CA ALA A 78 18.77 -5.79 -2.87
C ALA A 78 20.13 -6.50 -2.71
N GLU A 79 20.68 -6.50 -1.49
CA GLU A 79 21.92 -7.22 -1.17
C GLU A 79 21.80 -8.74 -1.38
N ARG A 80 20.69 -9.34 -0.98
CA ARG A 80 20.43 -10.77 -1.24
C ARG A 80 20.38 -11.06 -2.74
N THR A 81 19.67 -10.22 -3.49
CA THR A 81 19.56 -10.34 -4.95
C THR A 81 20.93 -10.22 -5.61
N LEU A 82 21.74 -9.26 -5.16
CA LEU A 82 23.10 -9.06 -5.66
C LEU A 82 24.02 -10.26 -5.36
N ARG A 83 23.91 -10.86 -4.18
CA ARG A 83 24.66 -12.08 -3.85
C ARG A 83 24.21 -13.27 -4.72
N GLN A 84 22.91 -13.41 -4.93
CA GLN A 84 22.33 -14.49 -5.75
C GLN A 84 22.67 -14.35 -7.23
N SER A 85 22.86 -13.14 -7.74
CA SER A 85 23.27 -12.92 -9.14
C SER A 85 24.75 -13.25 -9.40
N GLY A 86 25.55 -13.48 -8.35
CA GLY A 86 26.98 -13.75 -8.47
C GLY A 86 27.81 -12.55 -8.92
N LEU A 87 27.21 -11.35 -9.02
CA LEU A 87 27.90 -10.15 -9.45
C LEU A 87 28.81 -9.62 -8.33
N GLN A 88 30.06 -9.33 -8.68
CA GLN A 88 30.97 -8.56 -7.84
C GLN A 88 30.98 -7.12 -8.32
N LEU A 89 30.39 -6.23 -7.52
CA LEU A 89 30.28 -4.81 -7.84
C LEU A 89 31.11 -3.98 -6.86
N ASP A 90 31.76 -2.95 -7.37
CA ASP A 90 32.32 -1.90 -6.51
C ASP A 90 31.20 -1.10 -5.82
N ARG A 91 31.60 -0.15 -4.96
CA ARG A 91 30.66 0.65 -4.16
C ARG A 91 29.67 1.43 -5.03
N ASP A 92 30.15 2.11 -6.07
CA ASP A 92 29.31 2.99 -6.89
C ASP A 92 28.36 2.16 -7.78
N ALA A 93 28.83 1.03 -8.30
CA ALA A 93 28.03 0.09 -9.05
C ALA A 93 26.95 -0.58 -8.18
N ARG A 94 27.28 -0.96 -6.94
CA ARG A 94 26.31 -1.49 -5.97
C ARG A 94 25.22 -0.47 -5.63
N GLU A 95 25.63 0.77 -5.41
CA GLU A 95 24.73 1.88 -5.16
C GLU A 95 23.75 2.13 -6.34
N ARG A 96 24.23 2.04 -7.59
CA ARG A 96 23.36 2.09 -8.78
C ARG A 96 22.43 0.89 -8.87
N PHE A 97 22.91 -0.30 -8.55
CA PHE A 97 22.11 -1.53 -8.52
C PHE A 97 20.96 -1.40 -7.51
N GLU A 98 21.24 -0.97 -6.28
CA GLU A 98 20.23 -0.78 -5.24
C GLU A 98 19.15 0.21 -5.66
N ASN A 99 19.55 1.36 -6.23
CA ASN A 99 18.59 2.35 -6.75
C ASN A 99 17.71 1.78 -7.87
N ARG A 100 18.31 1.05 -8.82
CA ARG A 100 17.54 0.45 -9.92
C ARG A 100 16.57 -0.61 -9.42
N TYR A 101 17.03 -1.46 -8.52
CA TYR A 101 16.23 -2.51 -7.90
C TYR A 101 14.98 -1.92 -7.21
N TRP A 102 15.12 -0.81 -6.48
CA TRP A 102 13.98 -0.14 -5.84
C TRP A 102 12.97 0.42 -6.83
N LEU A 103 13.43 1.04 -7.92
CA LEU A 103 12.55 1.58 -8.96
C LEU A 103 11.73 0.48 -9.63
N GLU A 104 12.38 -0.62 -10.02
CA GLU A 104 11.70 -1.76 -10.66
C GLU A 104 10.73 -2.44 -9.70
N ARG A 105 11.12 -2.64 -8.44
CA ARG A 105 10.21 -3.19 -7.44
C ARG A 105 8.97 -2.33 -7.26
N ARG A 106 9.12 -1.00 -7.14
CA ARG A 106 7.98 -0.10 -6.98
C ARG A 106 7.06 -0.11 -8.20
N LYS A 107 7.61 -0.31 -9.40
CA LYS A 107 6.83 -0.51 -10.62
C LYS A 107 6.03 -1.81 -10.54
N MET A 108 6.69 -2.94 -10.25
CA MET A 108 6.02 -4.23 -10.07
C MET A 108 4.91 -4.19 -9.02
N GLU A 109 5.17 -3.64 -7.84
CA GLU A 109 4.16 -3.53 -6.77
C GLU A 109 2.94 -2.69 -7.19
N ARG A 110 3.16 -1.64 -7.98
CA ARG A 110 2.06 -0.79 -8.47
C ARG A 110 1.18 -1.54 -9.46
N ASP A 111 1.80 -2.27 -10.37
CA ASP A 111 1.08 -3.04 -11.39
C ASP A 111 0.29 -4.18 -10.75
N LEU A 112 0.92 -4.90 -9.80
CA LEU A 112 0.25 -5.92 -8.99
C LEU A 112 -0.95 -5.35 -8.21
N ARG A 113 -0.83 -4.15 -7.62
CA ARG A 113 -1.97 -3.52 -6.92
C ARG A 113 -3.13 -3.23 -7.87
N LYS A 114 -2.86 -2.74 -9.07
CA LYS A 114 -3.90 -2.49 -10.08
C LYS A 114 -4.60 -3.79 -10.47
N GLU A 115 -3.82 -4.84 -10.70
CA GLU A 115 -4.36 -6.16 -11.05
C GLU A 115 -5.23 -6.74 -9.94
N ILE A 116 -4.72 -6.74 -8.70
CA ILE A 116 -5.46 -7.22 -7.52
C ILE A 116 -6.75 -6.42 -7.32
N GLU A 117 -6.70 -5.10 -7.47
CA GLU A 117 -7.88 -4.24 -7.32
C GLU A 117 -8.90 -4.49 -8.42
N ALA A 118 -8.47 -4.66 -9.67
CA ALA A 118 -9.36 -5.03 -10.77
C ALA A 118 -10.05 -6.37 -10.50
N ARG A 119 -9.29 -7.38 -10.05
CA ARG A 119 -9.84 -8.69 -9.70
C ARG A 119 -10.82 -8.61 -8.52
N ARG A 120 -10.50 -7.81 -7.51
CA ARG A 120 -11.39 -7.54 -6.38
C ARG A 120 -12.71 -6.93 -6.86
N GLN A 121 -12.65 -5.92 -7.71
CA GLN A 121 -13.85 -5.25 -8.24
C GLN A 121 -14.76 -6.20 -9.02
N GLN A 122 -14.20 -7.16 -9.76
CA GLN A 122 -14.98 -8.20 -10.44
C GLN A 122 -15.69 -9.14 -9.46
N GLN A 123 -15.08 -9.42 -8.29
CA GLN A 123 -15.61 -10.37 -7.31
C GLN A 123 -16.60 -9.75 -6.32
N LEU A 124 -16.56 -8.43 -6.12
CA LEU A 124 -17.40 -7.73 -5.15
C LEU A 124 -18.91 -7.93 -5.36
N PRO A 125 -19.47 -7.86 -6.58
CA PRO A 125 -20.91 -8.05 -6.79
C PRO A 125 -21.42 -9.44 -6.37
N ALA A 126 -20.66 -10.48 -6.72
CA ALA A 126 -21.02 -11.86 -6.34
C ALA A 126 -20.98 -12.04 -4.80
N LEU A 127 -19.99 -11.44 -4.14
CA LEU A 127 -19.93 -11.41 -2.68
C LEU A 127 -21.14 -10.67 -2.09
N SER A 128 -21.49 -9.49 -2.62
CA SER A 128 -22.63 -8.73 -2.12
C SER A 128 -23.97 -9.45 -2.27
N GLU A 129 -24.19 -10.16 -3.39
CA GLU A 129 -25.42 -10.93 -3.59
C GLU A 129 -25.52 -12.14 -2.66
N ARG A 130 -24.39 -12.84 -2.42
CA ARG A 130 -24.33 -13.91 -1.41
C ARG A 130 -24.66 -13.38 -0.03
N LEU A 131 -24.04 -12.28 0.38
CA LEU A 131 -24.30 -11.65 1.68
C LEU A 131 -25.76 -11.19 1.79
N ARG A 132 -26.31 -10.57 0.74
CA ARG A 132 -27.71 -10.16 0.70
C ARG A 132 -28.65 -11.34 0.91
N SER A 133 -28.42 -12.44 0.21
CA SER A 133 -29.25 -13.66 0.32
C SER A 133 -29.20 -14.27 1.72
N GLU A 134 -27.99 -14.38 2.31
CA GLU A 134 -27.80 -14.93 3.65
C GLU A 134 -28.52 -14.11 4.73
N PHE A 135 -28.42 -12.78 4.65
CA PHE A 135 -29.01 -11.89 5.65
C PHE A 135 -30.49 -11.58 5.40
N GLN A 136 -31.00 -11.70 4.17
CA GLN A 136 -32.43 -11.63 3.87
C GLN A 136 -33.17 -12.87 4.38
N ALA A 137 -32.60 -14.06 4.24
CA ALA A 137 -33.19 -15.31 4.75
C ALA A 137 -33.40 -15.27 6.28
N ARG A 138 -32.52 -14.59 7.01
CA ARG A 138 -32.62 -14.38 8.47
C ARG A 138 -33.63 -13.30 8.87
N GLN A 139 -34.04 -12.42 7.94
CA GLN A 139 -34.94 -11.29 8.20
C GLN A 139 -36.40 -11.56 7.82
N ALA A 140 -36.71 -12.66 7.11
CA ALA A 140 -38.08 -12.98 6.73
C ALA A 140 -38.99 -13.15 7.98
N PRO A 141 -40.10 -12.39 8.10
CA PRO A 141 -41.03 -12.51 9.22
C PRO A 141 -41.87 -13.77 9.04
N GLY A 142 -41.31 -14.90 9.50
CA GLY A 142 -41.93 -16.21 9.37
C GLY A 142 -41.16 -17.32 10.08
N ALA A 143 -39.87 -17.13 10.39
CA ALA A 143 -39.13 -18.01 11.28
C ALA A 143 -39.44 -17.71 12.76
N ARG A 144 -40.72 -17.84 13.16
CA ARG A 144 -41.04 -18.23 14.55
C ARG A 144 -41.15 -19.75 14.58
N SER A 145 -40.65 -20.33 15.68
CA SER A 145 -40.62 -21.75 16.07
C SER A 145 -39.30 -22.44 15.68
N SER A 146 -38.49 -22.91 16.63
CA SER A 146 -38.88 -23.71 17.79
C SER A 146 -38.52 -23.12 19.16
N SER A 147 -39.56 -23.00 19.98
CA SER A 147 -39.56 -23.03 21.44
C SER A 147 -38.85 -24.26 22.05
N THR A 148 -37.95 -23.99 22.99
CA THR A 148 -37.67 -24.56 24.35
C THR A 148 -38.06 -26.02 24.70
N PRO A 149 -37.34 -26.69 25.63
CA PRO A 149 -37.84 -26.63 27.01
C PRO A 149 -36.75 -26.39 28.08
N ALA A 150 -37.24 -25.93 29.22
CA ALA A 150 -36.54 -25.55 30.42
C ALA A 150 -35.71 -26.71 31.01
N ALA A 151 -34.56 -26.38 31.59
CA ALA A 151 -33.80 -27.29 32.46
C ALA A 151 -34.46 -27.34 33.85
N PRO A 152 -34.67 -28.51 34.45
CA PRO A 152 -35.19 -28.62 35.81
C PRO A 152 -34.10 -28.24 36.82
N ARG A 153 -34.52 -27.51 37.87
CA ARG A 153 -33.72 -27.29 39.08
C ARG A 153 -33.71 -28.59 39.90
N HIS A 154 -32.52 -29.04 40.28
CA HIS A 154 -32.27 -29.90 41.44
C HIS A 154 -31.26 -29.21 42.34
#